data_AF-A0A1C5YDX1-F1
#
_entry.id   AF-A0A1C5YDX1-F1
#
_cell.length_a   1.000
_cell.length_b   1.000
_cell.length_c   1.000
_cell.angle_alpha   90.00
_cell.angle_beta   90.00
_cell.angle_gamma   90.00
#
_symmetry.space_group_name_H-M   'P 1'
#
loop_
_entity.id
_entity.type
_entity.pdbx_description
1 polymer ?
#
loop_
_entity_poly.entity_id
_entity_poly.type
_entity_poly.pdbx_seq_one_letter_code
_entity_poly.pdbx_strand_id
1 'polypeptide(L)' 'MNRIHNLVLEHIKKNKYENVIEIKLHINEFNELEKNRTEFCHEVGKIMGNCRMDVETESNNFKILIIEKVADWVII' A
#
# COMPACT_ATOMS: atom_id res chain seq x y z
N MET A 1 -12.48 -4.52 -10.01
CA MET A 1 -11.74 -3.89 -8.90
C MET A 1 -12.68 -3.61 -7.73
N ASN A 2 -12.29 -4.02 -6.52
CA ASN A 2 -13.07 -3.84 -5.28
C ASN A 2 -13.08 -2.36 -4.84
N ARG A 3 -14.14 -1.90 -4.17
CA ARG A 3 -14.27 -0.52 -3.67
C ARG A 3 -13.08 -0.13 -2.78
N ILE A 4 -12.64 -1.04 -1.91
CA ILE A 4 -11.50 -0.78 -1.01
C ILE A 4 -10.19 -0.58 -1.79
N HIS A 5 -9.95 -1.37 -2.84
CA HIS A 5 -8.78 -1.19 -3.71
C HIS A 5 -8.72 0.20 -4.30
N ASN A 6 -9.84 0.68 -4.87
CA ASN A 6 -9.87 2.01 -5.47
C ASN A 6 -9.62 3.10 -4.43
N LEU A 7 -10.20 2.99 -3.24
CA LEU A 7 -9.99 3.98 -2.17
C LEU A 7 -8.53 4.04 -1.72
N VAL A 8 -7.90 2.89 -1.53
CA VAL A 8 -6.48 2.80 -1.14
C VAL A 8 -5.58 3.35 -2.24
N LEU A 9 -5.81 2.97 -3.51
CA LEU A 9 -5.04 3.49 -4.64
C LEU A 9 -5.19 5.00 -4.81
N GLU A 10 -6.40 5.55 -4.65
CA GLU A 10 -6.62 7.00 -4.70
C GLU A 10 -5.92 7.74 -3.55
N HIS A 11 -5.87 7.15 -2.36
CA HIS A 11 -5.09 7.69 -1.24
C HIS A 11 -3.59 7.71 -1.57
N ILE A 12 -3.05 6.60 -2.07
CA ILE A 12 -1.65 6.49 -2.49
C ILE A 12 -1.32 7.50 -3.59
N LYS A 13 -2.19 7.67 -4.59
CA LYS A 13 -1.99 8.66 -5.66
C LYS A 13 -1.90 10.09 -5.14
N LYS A 14 -2.73 10.46 -4.16
CA LYS A 14 -2.72 11.80 -3.55
C LYS A 14 -1.42 12.04 -2.77
N ASN A 15 -0.91 11.01 -2.11
CA ASN A 15 0.27 11.05 -1.25
C ASN A 15 1.55 10.54 -1.94
N LYS A 16 1.52 10.35 -3.26
CA LYS A 16 2.60 9.69 -4.01
C LYS A 16 3.95 10.40 -3.95
N TYR A 17 4.03 11.63 -3.43
CA TYR A 17 5.28 12.37 -3.27
C TYR A 17 5.92 12.18 -1.90
N GLU A 18 5.17 11.62 -0.95
CA GLU A 18 5.71 11.24 0.36
C GLU A 18 6.65 10.03 0.24
N ASN A 19 7.61 9.94 1.16
CA ASN A 19 8.53 8.81 1.21
C ASN A 19 7.89 7.59 1.86
N VAL A 20 6.95 7.80 2.78
CA VAL A 20 6.24 6.77 3.54
C VAL A 20 4.76 7.12 3.52
N ILE A 21 3.91 6.15 3.22
CA ILE A 21 2.45 6.27 3.27
C ILE A 21 1.92 5.18 4.20
N GLU A 22 1.21 5.59 5.24
CA GLU A 22 0.61 4.68 6.22
C GLU A 22 -0.91 4.68 6.07
N ILE A 23 -1.49 3.49 5.92
CA ILE A 23 -2.92 3.33 5.66
C ILE A 23 -3.49 2.36 6.69
N LYS A 24 -4.28 2.90 7.60
CA LYS A 24 -5.01 2.11 8.60
C LYS A 24 -6.27 1.53 7.97
N LEU A 25 -6.39 0.21 8.01
CA LEU A 25 -7.49 -0.56 7.42
C LEU A 25 -8.12 -1.46 8.49
N HIS A 26 -9.44 -1.60 8.45
CA HIS A 26 -10.11 -2.64 9.22
C HIS A 26 -9.69 -4.02 8.69
N ILE A 27 -9.62 -5.04 9.55
CA ILE A 27 -9.12 -6.38 9.16
C ILE A 27 -9.89 -6.99 7.97
N ASN A 28 -11.20 -6.75 7.90
CA ASN A 28 -12.03 -7.20 6.77
C ASN A 28 -11.65 -6.49 5.47
N GLU A 29 -11.37 -5.18 5.53
CA GLU A 29 -10.95 -4.38 4.38
C GLU A 29 -9.57 -4.80 3.88
N PHE A 30 -8.65 -5.07 4.81
CA PHE A 30 -7.33 -5.61 4.51
C PHE A 30 -7.42 -6.99 3.86
N ASN A 31 -8.26 -7.89 4.38
CA ASN A 31 -8.45 -9.22 3.80
C ASN A 31 -9.02 -9.15 2.38
N GLU A 32 -9.90 -8.18 2.10
CA GLU A 32 -10.42 -7.93 0.75
C GLU A 32 -9.35 -7.39 -0.20
N LEU A 33 -8.42 -6.57 0.31
CA LEU A 33 -7.25 -6.09 -0.43
C LEU A 33 -6.31 -7.26 -0.79
N GLU A 34 -6.00 -8.11 0.19
CA GLU A 34 -5.11 -9.27 0.03
C GLU A 34 -5.62 -10.29 -1.00
N LYS A 35 -6.94 -10.42 -1.19
CA LYS A 35 -7.51 -11.32 -2.21
C LYS A 35 -7.00 -11.04 -3.63
N ASN A 36 -6.64 -9.79 -3.94
CA ASN A 36 -5.99 -9.46 -5.21
C ASN A 36 -4.65 -8.74 -4.99
N ARG A 37 -3.88 -9.19 -4.00
CA ARG A 37 -2.58 -8.61 -3.63
C ARG A 37 -1.68 -8.34 -4.83
N THR A 38 -1.55 -9.28 -5.76
CA THR A 38 -0.67 -9.12 -6.93
C THR A 38 -1.09 -7.95 -7.82
N GLU A 39 -2.39 -7.82 -8.11
CA GLU A 39 -2.92 -6.70 -8.90
C GLU A 39 -2.70 -5.37 -8.15
N PHE A 40 -3.00 -5.36 -6.85
CA PHE A 40 -2.78 -4.20 -6.00
C PHE A 40 -1.31 -3.75 -6.00
N CYS A 41 -0.38 -4.67 -5.75
CA CYS A 41 1.06 -4.39 -5.75
C CYS A 41 1.54 -3.80 -7.09
N HIS A 42 1.06 -4.33 -8.22
CA HIS A 42 1.40 -3.79 -9.54
C HIS A 42 0.88 -2.36 -9.72
N GLU A 43 -0.34 -2.07 -9.30
CA GLU A 43 -0.91 -0.72 -9.39
C GLU A 43 -0.18 0.26 -8.47
N VAL A 44 0.18 -0.16 -7.25
CA VAL A 44 1.02 0.65 -6.34
C VAL A 44 2.38 0.93 -6.98
N GLY A 45 3.05 -0.08 -7.56
CA GLY A 45 4.33 0.08 -8.25
C GLY A 45 4.26 1.06 -9.45
N LYS A 46 3.13 1.10 -10.18
CA LYS A 46 2.92 2.11 -11.24
C LYS A 46 2.81 3.54 -10.70
N ILE A 47 2.31 3.71 -9.48
CA ILE A 47 2.11 5.03 -8.86
C ILE A 47 3.39 5.51 -8.16
N MET A 48 4.01 4.62 -7.39
CA MET A 48 5.12 4.92 -6.48
C MET A 48 6.49 4.63 -7.08
N GLY A 49 6.57 3.82 -8.14
CA GLY A 49 7.82 3.27 -8.65
C GLY A 49 8.34 2.15 -7.75
N ASN A 50 9.65 2.18 -7.45
CA ASN A 50 10.28 1.21 -6.57
C ASN A 50 9.84 1.47 -5.12
N CYS A 51 9.09 0.52 -4.54
CA CYS A 51 8.54 0.67 -3.20
C CYS A 51 8.55 -0.66 -2.45
N ARG A 52 8.63 -0.54 -1.13
CA ARG A 52 8.51 -1.64 -0.17
C ARG A 52 7.16 -1.50 0.52
N MET A 53 6.50 -2.63 0.75
CA MET A 53 5.23 -2.68 1.46
C MET A 53 5.35 -3.61 2.66
N ASP A 54 5.04 -3.09 3.84
CA ASP A 54 4.99 -3.83 5.10
C ASP A 54 3.60 -3.69 5.74
N VAL A 55 3.28 -4.60 6.66
CA VAL A 55 2.00 -4.59 7.36
C VAL A 55 2.22 -4.79 8.84
N GLU A 56 1.76 -3.83 9.63
CA GLU A 56 1.75 -3.91 11.08
C GLU A 56 0.35 -4.22 11.62
N THR A 57 0.28 -4.96 12.72
CA THR A 57 -0.97 -5.24 13.42
C THR A 57 -1.08 -4.30 14.61
N GLU A 58 -1.97 -3.31 14.51
CA GLU A 58 -2.21 -2.35 15.60
C GLU A 58 -3.12 -2.96 16.69
N SER A 59 -4.14 -3.71 16.29
CA SER A 59 -5.06 -4.42 17.20
C SER A 59 -5.76 -5.58 16.47
N ASN A 60 -6.59 -6.34 17.19
CA ASN A 60 -7.36 -7.47 16.61
C ASN A 60 -8.24 -7.07 15.41
N ASN A 61 -8.61 -5.79 15.31
CA ASN A 61 -9.54 -5.31 14.29
C ASN A 61 -8.90 -4.41 13.23
N PHE A 62 -7.65 -3.96 13.43
CA PHE A 62 -7.01 -2.99 12.55
C PHE A 62 -5.58 -3.39 12.18
N LYS A 63 -5.25 -3.18 10.91
CA LYS A 63 -3.90 -3.32 10.37
C LYS A 63 -3.46 -2.01 9.74
N ILE A 64 -2.16 -1.76 9.78
CA ILE A 64 -1.54 -0.60 9.14
C ILE A 64 -0.72 -1.13 7.96
N LEU A 65 -1.12 -0.74 6.75
CA LEU A 65 -0.33 -0.96 5.54
C LEU A 65 0.66 0.20 5.41
N ILE A 66 1.94 -0.12 5.40
CA ILE A 66 3.03 0.85 5.27
C ILE A 66 3.62 0.68 3.88
N ILE A 67 3.73 1.77 3.13
CA ILE A 67 4.28 1.80 1.78
C ILE A 67 5.43 2.81 1.75
N GLU A 68 6.64 2.33 1.55
CA GLU A 68 7.85 3.13 1.58
C GLU A 68 8.50 3.18 0.21
N LYS A 69 8.90 4.36 -0.26
CA LYS A 69 9.74 4.49 -1.44
C LYS A 69 11.13 3.96 -1.15
N VAL A 70 11.60 3.08 -2.01
CA VAL A 70 12.98 2.61 -1.97
C VAL A 70 13.76 3.46 -2.96
N ALA A 71 14.75 4.21 -2.48
CA ALA A 71 15.68 4.89 -3.38
C ALA A 71 16.33 3.84 -4.26
N ASP A 72 16.37 4.05 -5.57
CA ASP A 72 17.13 3.17 -6.45
C ASP A 72 18.59 3.25 -6.02
N TRP A 73 19.12 2.14 -5.50
CA TRP A 73 20.53 2.03 -5.22
C TRP A 73 21.22 2.05 -6.58
N VAL A 74 21.83 3.17 -6.93
CA VAL A 74 22.83 3.20 -8.00
C VAL A 74 23.95 2.29 -7.51
N ILE A 75 24.01 1.07 -8.05
CA ILE A 75 25.22 0.26 -7.96
C ILE A 75 26.23 0.99 -8.85
N ILE A 76 27.10 1.81 -8.23
CA ILE A 76 28.22 2.49 -8.89
C ILE A 76 29.34 1.48 -9.11
#